data_AF-A0A4R9GNN7-F1
#
_entry.id   AF-A0A4R9GNN7-F1
#
_cell.length_a   1.000
_cell.length_b   1.000
_cell.length_c   1.000
_cell.angle_alpha   90.00
_cell.angle_beta   90.00
_cell.angle_gamma   90.00
#
_symmetry.space_group_name_H-M   'P 1'
#
loop_
_entity.id
_entity.type
_entity.pdbx_description
1 polymer ?
#
loop_
_entity_poly.entity_id
_entity_poly.type
_entity_poly.pdbx_seq_one_letter_code
_entity_poly.pdbx_strand_id
1 'polypeptide(L)'
;MIINLIRYCLIQPQYSRLLFRETEKQGELFPGLLPVENTIRKAYLCHSSAKHLTPGDILLFYRSEDIRAVVAVGVCECTFRSQDPKEIVRKISQRTVYSLSEIENLTEKEVLVVLFRESRILEKQIGFDELSRMGAVKGPIQSIQKVKEDSLLWLKQRIVE
;
A
#
# COMPACT_ATOMS: atom_id res chain seq x y z
N MET A 1 -11.98 -5.97 22.21
CA MET A 1 -12.39 -5.15 21.06
C MET A 1 -11.12 -4.75 20.32
N ILE A 2 -10.81 -5.36 19.19
CA ILE A 2 -9.59 -5.04 18.43
C ILE A 2 -9.86 -3.70 17.74
N ILE A 3 -9.15 -2.66 18.15
CA ILE A 3 -9.22 -1.36 17.50
C ILE A 3 -8.39 -1.46 16.22
N ASN A 4 -9.04 -1.42 15.06
CA ASN A 4 -8.34 -1.37 13.77
C ASN A 4 -7.47 -0.11 13.73
N LEU A 5 -6.17 -0.26 13.47
CA LEU A 5 -5.25 0.86 13.38
C LEU A 5 -5.15 1.37 11.95
N ILE A 6 -4.90 2.67 11.79
CA ILE A 6 -4.57 3.26 10.49
C ILE A 6 -3.05 3.36 10.37
N ARG A 7 -2.50 2.86 9.27
CA ARG A 7 -1.05 2.74 8.99
C ARG A 7 -0.73 3.38 7.65
N TYR A 8 0.33 4.18 7.59
CA TYR A 8 0.94 4.53 6.30
C TYR A 8 1.70 3.32 5.75
N CYS A 9 1.50 3.00 4.48
CA CYS A 9 2.25 2.00 3.73
C CYS A 9 2.99 2.72 2.61
N LEU A 10 4.33 2.77 2.67
CA LEU A 10 5.10 3.39 1.60
C LEU A 10 5.05 2.48 0.39
N ILE A 11 4.83 3.07 -0.77
CA ILE A 11 4.88 2.39 -2.04
C ILE A 11 5.71 3.20 -3.03
N GLN A 12 6.60 2.52 -3.75
CA GLN A 12 7.41 3.17 -4.78
C GLN A 12 6.54 3.47 -6.02
N PRO A 13 6.85 4.55 -6.78
CA PRO A 13 6.03 4.97 -7.91
C PRO A 13 5.71 3.87 -8.93
N GLN A 14 6.68 3.01 -9.27
CA GLN A 14 6.47 1.93 -10.25
C GLN A 14 5.43 0.92 -9.77
N TYR A 15 5.45 0.52 -8.50
CA TYR A 15 4.47 -0.42 -7.95
C TYR A 15 3.13 0.25 -7.70
N SER A 16 3.13 1.54 -7.33
CA SER A 16 1.89 2.31 -7.17
C SER A 16 1.12 2.41 -8.47
N ARG A 17 1.80 2.63 -9.60
CA ARG A 17 1.19 2.70 -10.93
C ARG A 17 0.53 1.40 -11.36
N LEU A 18 1.13 0.27 -11.00
CA LEU A 18 0.60 -1.05 -11.33
C LEU A 18 -0.51 -1.48 -10.38
N LEU A 19 -0.36 -1.19 -9.07
CA LEU A 19 -1.36 -1.54 -8.06
C LEU A 19 -2.57 -0.62 -8.09
N PHE A 20 -2.45 0.64 -8.49
CA PHE A 20 -3.50 1.66 -8.45
C PHE A 20 -3.56 2.41 -9.77
N ARG A 21 -3.76 1.69 -10.87
CA ARG A 21 -3.68 2.22 -12.23
C ARG A 21 -4.62 3.40 -12.48
N GLU A 22 -5.76 3.40 -11.78
CA GLU A 22 -6.77 4.45 -11.80
C GLU A 22 -6.24 5.82 -11.33
N THR A 23 -5.09 5.86 -10.63
CA THR A 23 -4.45 7.12 -10.24
C THR A 23 -3.72 7.80 -11.40
N GLU A 24 -3.49 7.11 -12.51
CA GLU A 24 -2.76 7.64 -13.66
C GLU A 24 -3.71 8.37 -14.63
N LYS A 25 -3.37 9.63 -14.94
CA LYS A 25 -4.25 10.57 -15.65
C LYS A 25 -4.51 10.23 -17.13
N GLN A 26 -3.75 9.31 -17.71
CA GLN A 26 -3.89 8.87 -19.11
C GLN A 26 -3.16 7.54 -19.28
N GLY A 27 -3.91 6.47 -19.46
CA GLY A 27 -3.38 5.19 -19.95
C GLY A 27 -3.46 5.13 -21.47
N GLU A 28 -2.63 4.28 -22.08
CA GLU A 28 -2.87 3.82 -23.46
C GLU A 28 -4.28 3.21 -23.55
N LEU A 29 -4.95 3.37 -24.70
CA LEU A 29 -6.32 2.86 -24.91
C LEU A 29 -6.40 1.31 -24.92
N PHE A 30 -5.27 0.65 -25.23
CA PHE A 30 -5.12 -0.81 -25.22
C PHE A 30 -3.82 -1.22 -24.52
N PRO A 31 -3.68 -0.99 -23.23
CA PRO A 31 -2.52 -1.48 -22.53
C PRO A 31 -2.66 -2.99 -22.34
N GLY A 32 -1.55 -3.73 -22.36
CA GLY A 32 -1.55 -5.07 -21.78
C GLY A 32 -1.93 -4.96 -20.30
N LEU A 33 -3.14 -5.38 -19.95
CA LEU A 33 -3.61 -5.39 -18.56
C LEU A 33 -2.96 -6.56 -17.83
N LEU A 34 -2.28 -6.30 -16.71
CA LEU A 34 -1.96 -7.38 -15.78
C LEU A 34 -3.26 -7.81 -15.07
N PRO A 35 -3.53 -9.13 -14.92
CA PRO A 35 -4.76 -9.62 -14.27
C PRO A 35 -5.03 -9.01 -12.88
N VAL A 36 -3.98 -8.67 -12.14
CA VAL A 36 -4.05 -8.08 -10.79
C VAL A 36 -4.68 -6.68 -10.76
N GLU A 37 -4.57 -5.90 -11.84
CA GLU A 37 -4.99 -4.50 -11.88
C GLU A 37 -6.47 -4.35 -11.52
N ASN A 38 -7.31 -5.26 -12.02
CA ASN A 38 -8.76 -5.27 -11.81
C ASN A 38 -9.22 -6.11 -10.61
N THR A 39 -8.30 -6.63 -9.81
CA THR A 39 -8.66 -7.45 -8.63
C THR A 39 -8.70 -6.61 -7.37
N ILE A 40 -9.79 -6.71 -6.61
CA ILE A 40 -9.89 -5.99 -5.32
C ILE A 40 -8.87 -6.54 -4.31
N ARG A 41 -8.49 -7.83 -4.39
CA ARG A 41 -7.51 -8.43 -3.48
C ARG A 41 -6.12 -8.42 -4.11
N LYS A 42 -5.21 -7.66 -3.52
CA LYS A 42 -3.86 -7.40 -4.03
C LYS A 42 -2.80 -7.82 -3.00
N ALA A 43 -1.56 -7.95 -3.44
CA ALA A 43 -0.39 -8.27 -2.65
C ALA A 43 0.70 -7.22 -2.88
N TYR A 44 1.21 -6.65 -1.79
CA TYR A 44 2.33 -5.72 -1.80
C TYR A 44 3.53 -6.33 -1.08
N LEU A 45 4.72 -6.27 -1.70
CA LEU A 45 5.95 -6.83 -1.18
C LEU A 45 6.92 -5.70 -0.82
N CYS A 46 7.45 -5.71 0.39
CA CYS A 46 8.39 -4.67 0.82
C CYS A 46 9.38 -5.16 1.88
N HIS A 47 10.50 -4.46 2.03
CA HIS A 47 11.49 -4.69 3.09
C HIS A 47 11.19 -3.86 4.35
N SER A 48 9.92 -3.67 4.70
CA SER A 48 9.57 -2.97 5.94
C SER A 48 9.94 -3.81 7.16
N SER A 49 10.45 -3.19 8.22
CA SER A 49 10.68 -3.81 9.52
C SER A 49 9.43 -3.84 10.42
N ALA A 50 8.26 -3.42 9.92
CA ALA A 50 7.03 -3.39 10.69
C ALA A 50 6.67 -4.78 11.23
N LYS A 51 6.47 -4.84 12.55
CA LYS A 51 6.22 -6.10 13.28
C LYS A 51 4.73 -6.43 13.45
N HIS A 52 3.84 -5.48 13.21
CA HIS A 52 2.43 -5.60 13.60
C HIS A 52 1.46 -4.94 12.61
N LEU A 53 1.34 -5.52 11.41
CA LEU A 53 0.15 -5.31 10.58
C LEU A 53 -0.82 -6.44 10.91
N THR A 54 -2.03 -6.08 11.33
CA THR A 54 -3.04 -7.06 11.73
C THR A 54 -4.20 -7.06 10.73
N PRO A 55 -4.86 -8.21 10.50
CA PRO A 55 -6.08 -8.25 9.70
C PRO A 55 -7.10 -7.20 10.21
N GLY A 56 -7.62 -6.38 9.31
CA GLY A 56 -8.53 -5.27 9.63
C GLY A 56 -7.85 -3.90 9.75
N ASP A 57 -6.52 -3.82 9.85
CA ASP A 57 -5.81 -2.54 9.81
C ASP A 57 -6.06 -1.81 8.48
N ILE A 58 -6.26 -0.49 8.55
CA ILE A 58 -6.43 0.37 7.39
C ILE A 58 -5.03 0.79 6.91
N LEU A 59 -4.76 0.53 5.63
CA LEU A 59 -3.51 0.86 4.96
C LEU A 59 -3.71 2.10 4.09
N LEU A 60 -2.97 3.15 4.36
CA LEU A 60 -2.86 4.34 3.52
C LEU A 60 -1.64 4.21 2.64
N PHE A 61 -1.83 3.89 1.36
CA PHE A 61 -0.73 3.75 0.41
C PHE A 61 -0.21 5.13 0.04
N TYR A 62 0.96 5.47 0.58
CA TYR A 62 1.66 6.71 0.36
C TYR A 62 2.72 6.51 -0.74
N ARG A 63 2.49 7.11 -1.92
CA ARG A 63 3.43 7.04 -3.04
C ARG A 63 4.61 7.95 -2.77
N SER A 64 5.76 7.34 -2.52
CA SER A 64 6.99 8.06 -2.22
C SER A 64 7.60 8.69 -3.47
N GLU A 65 8.56 9.59 -3.27
CA GLU A 65 9.41 10.21 -4.31
C GLU A 65 8.71 11.26 -5.17
N ASP A 66 7.80 10.88 -6.06
CA ASP A 66 7.27 11.78 -7.09
C ASP A 66 6.05 12.59 -6.61
N ILE A 67 4.96 11.93 -6.27
CA ILE A 67 3.70 12.57 -5.88
C ILE A 67 3.73 12.98 -4.40
N ARG A 68 4.39 12.18 -3.55
CA ARG A 68 4.47 12.40 -2.10
C ARG A 68 3.10 12.62 -1.46
N ALA A 69 2.17 11.71 -1.76
CA ALA A 69 0.80 11.76 -1.27
C ALA A 69 0.24 10.36 -0.98
N VAL A 70 -0.80 10.30 -0.15
CA VAL A 70 -1.67 9.11 -0.07
C VAL A 70 -2.52 9.07 -1.32
N VAL A 71 -2.45 7.96 -2.06
CA VAL A 71 -3.13 7.79 -3.34
C VAL A 71 -4.23 6.74 -3.28
N ALA A 72 -4.15 5.79 -2.36
CA ALA A 72 -5.12 4.71 -2.21
C ALA A 72 -5.25 4.26 -0.74
N VAL A 73 -6.37 3.61 -0.46
CA VAL A 73 -6.70 3.03 0.84
C VAL A 73 -7.03 1.55 0.67
N GLY A 74 -6.42 0.72 1.49
CA GLY A 74 -6.70 -0.71 1.56
C GLY A 74 -6.98 -1.17 2.98
N VAL A 75 -7.46 -2.40 3.11
CA VAL A 75 -7.67 -3.10 4.37
C VAL A 75 -6.76 -4.32 4.39
N CYS A 76 -5.91 -4.43 5.39
CA CYS A 76 -5.02 -5.57 5.57
C CYS A 76 -5.86 -6.85 5.77
N GLU A 77 -5.65 -7.88 4.94
CA GLU A 77 -6.30 -9.19 5.09
C GLU A 77 -5.35 -10.16 5.79
N CYS A 78 -4.07 -10.19 5.40
CA CYS A 78 -3.07 -11.09 5.98
C CYS A 78 -1.66 -10.54 5.71
N THR A 79 -0.73 -10.84 6.61
CA THR A 79 0.70 -10.59 6.38
C THR A 79 1.53 -11.79 6.74
N PHE A 80 2.60 -12.03 5.98
CA PHE A 80 3.62 -13.00 6.36
C PHE A 80 4.98 -12.52 5.87
N ARG A 81 6.04 -13.13 6.42
CA ARG A 81 7.42 -12.89 5.99
C ARG A 81 7.98 -14.17 5.38
N SER A 82 8.78 -14.01 4.33
CA SER A 82 9.47 -15.15 3.72
C SER A 82 10.72 -14.68 2.96
N GLN A 83 11.70 -15.57 2.90
CA GLN A 83 12.86 -15.50 2.00
C GLN A 83 12.76 -16.54 0.87
N ASP A 84 11.68 -17.33 0.82
CA ASP A 84 11.46 -18.34 -0.23
C ASP A 84 10.52 -17.79 -1.31
N PRO A 85 11.02 -17.51 -2.53
CA PRO A 85 10.18 -17.00 -3.61
C PRO A 85 9.05 -17.99 -3.99
N LYS A 86 9.28 -19.31 -3.84
CA LYS A 86 8.25 -20.32 -4.14
C LYS A 86 7.11 -20.27 -3.13
N GLU A 87 7.42 -20.05 -1.85
CA GLU A 87 6.41 -19.86 -0.81
C GLU A 87 5.56 -18.62 -1.10
N ILE A 88 6.21 -17.50 -1.43
CA ILE A 88 5.54 -16.24 -1.75
C ILE A 88 4.58 -16.43 -2.93
N VAL A 89 5.07 -16.95 -4.06
CA VAL A 89 4.28 -17.16 -5.29
C VAL A 89 3.08 -18.07 -5.02
N ARG A 90 3.26 -19.16 -4.27
CA ARG A 90 2.15 -20.08 -3.92
C ARG A 90 1.06 -19.39 -3.10
N LYS A 91 1.43 -18.50 -2.19
CA LYS A 91 0.49 -17.82 -1.28
C LYS A 91 -0.22 -16.62 -1.92
N ILE A 92 0.48 -15.83 -2.73
CA ILE A 92 -0.11 -14.63 -3.37
C ILE A 92 -0.82 -14.94 -4.68
N SER A 93 -0.43 -16.02 -5.37
CA SER A 93 -0.99 -16.41 -6.67
C SER A 93 -0.99 -15.23 -7.65
N GLN A 94 -2.07 -14.98 -8.41
CA GLN A 94 -2.16 -13.87 -9.38
C GLN A 94 -2.47 -12.49 -8.76
N ARG A 95 -2.36 -12.32 -7.44
CA ARG A 95 -2.74 -11.07 -6.74
C ARG A 95 -1.61 -10.04 -6.68
N THR A 96 -0.57 -10.18 -7.49
CA THR A 96 0.66 -9.40 -7.38
C THR A 96 1.02 -8.74 -8.70
N VAL A 97 1.60 -7.54 -8.62
CA VAL A 97 2.17 -6.82 -9.77
C VAL A 97 3.62 -7.20 -10.04
N TYR A 98 4.24 -7.95 -9.13
CA TYR A 98 5.63 -8.35 -9.21
C TYR A 98 5.78 -9.57 -10.11
N SER A 99 6.70 -9.49 -11.07
CA SER A 99 7.15 -10.64 -11.85
C SER A 99 7.89 -11.66 -10.97
N LEU A 100 8.06 -12.89 -11.47
CA LEU A 100 8.79 -13.93 -10.75
C LEU A 100 10.24 -13.51 -10.45
N SER A 101 10.94 -12.92 -11.42
CA SER A 101 12.32 -12.45 -11.26
C SER A 101 12.42 -11.32 -10.22
N GLU A 102 11.43 -10.41 -10.16
CA GLU A 102 11.37 -9.40 -9.10
C GLU A 102 11.16 -10.02 -7.73
N ILE A 103 10.30 -11.04 -7.62
CA ILE A 103 10.10 -11.76 -6.35
C ILE A 103 11.40 -12.44 -5.93
N GLU A 104 12.09 -13.13 -6.84
CA GLU A 104 13.39 -13.78 -6.59
C GLU A 104 14.42 -12.76 -6.07
N ASN A 105 14.56 -11.62 -6.75
CA ASN A 105 15.46 -10.54 -6.33
C ASN A 105 15.09 -9.95 -4.96
N LEU A 106 13.79 -9.73 -4.70
CA LEU A 106 13.34 -9.20 -3.41
C LEU A 106 13.64 -10.18 -2.27
N THR A 107 13.56 -11.49 -2.53
CA THR A 107 13.81 -12.56 -1.55
C THR A 107 15.26 -12.85 -1.23
N GLU A 108 16.22 -12.13 -1.83
CA GLU A 108 17.62 -12.12 -1.33
C GLU A 108 17.72 -11.72 0.15
N LYS A 109 16.67 -11.04 0.66
CA LYS A 109 16.46 -10.73 2.08
C LYS A 109 15.01 -11.06 2.46
N GLU A 110 14.73 -11.12 3.76
CA GLU A 110 13.36 -11.36 4.22
C GLU A 110 12.39 -10.27 3.75
N VAL A 111 11.36 -10.68 3.02
CA VAL A 111 10.32 -9.80 2.48
C VAL A 111 9.09 -9.87 3.35
N LEU A 112 8.52 -8.71 3.69
CA LEU A 112 7.16 -8.61 4.22
C LEU A 112 6.18 -8.62 3.04
N VAL A 113 5.30 -9.63 3.02
CA VAL A 113 4.18 -9.73 2.10
C VAL A 113 2.92 -9.24 2.81
N VAL A 114 2.26 -8.24 2.23
CA VAL A 114 1.00 -7.67 2.72
C VAL A 114 -0.10 -8.00 1.71
N LEU A 115 -0.97 -8.94 2.07
CA LEU A 115 -2.22 -9.20 1.35
C LEU A 115 -3.27 -8.24 1.86
N PHE A 116 -3.89 -7.49 0.95
CA PHE A 116 -4.87 -6.47 1.29
C PHE A 116 -6.02 -6.46 0.29
N ARG A 117 -7.14 -5.92 0.76
CA ARG A 117 -8.27 -5.56 -0.07
C ARG A 117 -8.18 -4.08 -0.38
N GLU A 118 -8.15 -3.72 -1.65
CA GLU A 118 -8.35 -2.34 -2.08
C GLU A 118 -9.75 -1.88 -1.67
N SER A 119 -9.81 -0.73 -1.00
CA SER A 119 -11.07 -0.14 -0.55
C SER A 119 -11.42 1.12 -1.34
N ARG A 120 -10.43 1.96 -1.65
CA ARG A 120 -10.67 3.22 -2.33
C ARG A 120 -9.41 3.73 -3.02
N ILE A 121 -9.55 4.21 -4.24
CA ILE A 121 -8.58 5.08 -4.90
C ILE A 121 -8.98 6.53 -4.62
N LEU A 122 -8.03 7.36 -4.19
CA LEU A 122 -8.32 8.75 -3.84
C LEU A 122 -8.23 9.63 -5.09
N GLU A 123 -9.37 10.10 -5.59
CA GLU A 123 -9.42 11.10 -6.67
C GLU A 123 -8.66 12.38 -6.29
N LYS A 124 -8.88 12.83 -5.05
CA LYS A 124 -8.12 13.92 -4.42
C LYS A 124 -7.11 13.34 -3.43
N GLN A 125 -5.92 13.06 -3.93
CA GLN A 125 -4.78 12.58 -3.15
C GLN A 125 -4.48 13.49 -1.95
N ILE A 126 -4.03 12.90 -0.83
CA ILE A 126 -3.72 13.63 0.40
C ILE A 126 -2.21 13.85 0.47
N GLY A 127 -1.77 15.06 0.13
CA GLY A 127 -0.35 15.40 0.02
C GLY A 127 0.38 15.43 1.37
N PHE A 128 1.70 15.26 1.36
CA PHE A 128 2.52 15.35 2.56
C PHE A 128 2.34 16.67 3.33
N ASP A 129 2.25 17.80 2.63
CA ASP A 129 2.08 19.11 3.27
C ASP A 129 0.74 19.24 3.99
N GLU A 130 -0.32 18.65 3.44
CA GLU A 130 -1.64 18.57 4.06
C GLU A 130 -1.58 17.69 5.32
N LEU A 131 -0.99 16.49 5.22
CA LEU A 131 -0.79 15.59 6.36
C LEU A 131 0.02 16.25 7.49
N SER A 132 1.08 16.98 7.12
CA SER A 132 1.96 17.68 8.06
C SER A 132 1.21 18.81 8.77
N ARG A 133 0.51 19.65 8.01
CA ARG A 133 -0.28 20.78 8.55
C ARG A 133 -1.36 20.30 9.52
N MET A 134 -1.99 19.17 9.23
CA MET A 134 -3.04 18.58 10.07
C MET A 134 -2.48 17.70 11.20
N GLY A 135 -1.15 17.65 11.36
CA GLY A 135 -0.49 16.92 12.44
C GLY A 135 -0.55 15.39 12.33
N ALA A 136 -1.00 14.85 11.19
CA ALA A 136 -1.17 13.42 10.94
C ALA A 136 0.17 12.67 10.83
N VAL A 137 1.25 13.40 10.59
CA VAL A 137 2.64 12.92 10.59
C VAL A 137 3.51 13.77 11.53
N LYS A 138 4.62 13.20 12.03
CA LYS A 138 5.65 13.94 12.81
C LYS A 138 6.81 14.44 11.95
N GLY A 139 6.94 13.91 10.74
CA GLY A 139 8.08 14.12 9.85
C GLY A 139 7.94 13.25 8.61
N PRO A 140 9.01 13.09 7.82
CA PRO A 140 8.99 12.28 6.61
C PRO A 140 8.48 10.86 6.88
N ILE A 141 7.61 10.37 5.99
CA ILE A 141 7.16 8.99 6.02
C ILE A 141 8.27 8.14 5.39
N GLN A 142 8.99 7.36 6.21
CA GLN A 142 10.12 6.52 5.78
C GLN A 142 9.90 5.02 6.03
N SER A 143 8.89 4.66 6.81
CA SER A 143 8.52 3.27 7.09
C SER A 143 7.03 3.15 7.39
N ILE A 144 6.55 1.90 7.47
CA ILE A 144 5.17 1.62 7.85
C ILE A 144 4.96 2.06 9.29
N GLN A 145 4.13 3.08 9.49
CA GLN A 145 3.93 3.72 10.80
C GLN A 145 2.45 3.99 11.06
N LYS A 146 2.06 4.02 12.34
CA LYS A 146 0.69 4.33 12.76
C LYS A 146 0.41 5.83 12.58
N VAL A 147 -0.78 6.17 12.10
CA VAL A 147 -1.27 7.56 12.10
C VAL A 147 -1.51 8.03 13.54
N LYS A 148 -1.26 9.32 13.81
CA LYS A 148 -1.54 9.89 15.14
C LYS A 148 -3.04 9.89 15.45
N GLU A 149 -3.35 9.59 16.71
CA GLU A 149 -4.71 9.49 17.22
C GLU A 149 -5.50 10.79 17.06
N ASP A 150 -4.88 11.92 17.40
CA ASP A 150 -5.49 13.26 17.34
C ASP A 150 -5.94 13.65 15.93
N SER A 151 -5.28 13.12 14.90
CA SER A 151 -5.60 13.40 13.49
C SER A 151 -6.59 12.42 12.86
N LEU A 152 -7.00 11.36 13.57
CA LEU A 152 -7.81 10.30 12.99
C LEU A 152 -9.19 10.76 12.54
N LEU A 153 -9.81 11.69 13.27
CA LEU A 153 -11.16 12.19 12.92
C LEU A 153 -11.12 12.93 11.59
N TRP A 154 -10.20 13.89 11.45
CA TRP A 154 -9.98 14.64 10.21
C TRP A 154 -9.65 13.69 9.06
N LEU A 155 -8.71 12.77 9.28
CA LEU A 155 -8.27 11.87 8.23
C LEU A 155 -9.41 10.96 7.74
N LYS A 156 -10.26 10.46 8.65
CA LYS A 156 -11.44 9.67 8.28
C LYS A 156 -12.41 10.47 7.43
N GLN A 157 -12.67 11.74 7.77
CA GLN A 157 -13.53 12.62 6.97
C GLN A 157 -12.91 12.85 5.59
N ARG A 158 -11.62 13.19 5.54
CA ARG A 158 -10.89 13.48 4.31
C ARG A 158 -10.78 12.30 3.33
N ILE A 159 -10.80 11.06 3.82
CA ILE A 159 -10.83 9.83 3.01
C ILE A 159 -12.23 9.54 2.45
N VAL A 160 -13.29 9.98 3.13
CA VAL A 160 -14.67 9.70 2.73
C VAL A 160 -15.16 10.71 1.68
N GLU A 161 -14.70 11.96 1.76
CA GLU A 161 -14.86 13.00 0.74
C GLU A 161 -14.38 12.58 -0.65
#